data_AF-A0A974CBP7-F1
#
_entry.id   AF-A0A974CBP7-F1
#
_cell.length_a   1.000
_cell.length_b   1.000
_cell.length_c   1.000
_cell.angle_alpha   90.00
_cell.angle_beta   90.00
_cell.angle_gamma   90.00
#
_symmetry.space_group_name_H-M   'P 1'
#
loop_
_entity.id
_entity.type
_entity.pdbx_description
1 polymer ?
#
loop_
_entity_poly.entity_id
_entity_poly.type
_entity_poly.pdbx_seq_one_letter_code
_entity_poly.pdbx_strand_id
1 'polypeptide(L)'
;MEYEENRRGKEKCEQEIRAQKLIEGHHQQKLVNAITVDITGKVAHRKGHKRKRVNHQDKPNCFLQKSKAVPQVKLLCGADMLESLGKPNLWKNEDVTEILSSFGIICITRLGSNASNFIYESDILWKYKHMIHLVEEWITNDVSSTKIRRALRKGMSIR
;
A
#
# COMPACT_ATOMS: atom_id res chain seq x y z
N MET A 1 37.75 19.02 -7.00
CA MET A 1 37.11 17.77 -7.50
C MET A 1 35.81 17.45 -6.76
N GLU A 2 35.76 17.59 -5.44
CA GLU A 2 34.56 17.36 -4.60
C GLU A 2 33.33 18.24 -4.93
N TYR A 3 33.55 19.45 -5.46
CA TYR A 3 32.48 20.39 -5.83
C TYR A 3 31.68 19.97 -7.09
N GLU A 4 32.38 19.37 -8.06
CA GLU A 4 31.79 18.84 -9.29
C GLU A 4 30.97 17.58 -9.03
N GLU A 5 31.43 16.74 -8.09
CA GLU A 5 30.78 15.49 -7.72
C GLU A 5 29.47 15.74 -6.94
N ASN A 6 29.46 16.73 -6.04
CA ASN A 6 28.25 17.17 -5.34
C ASN A 6 27.22 17.81 -6.28
N ARG A 7 27.65 18.53 -7.33
CA ARG A 7 26.75 19.09 -8.34
C ARG A 7 26.10 17.97 -9.17
N ARG A 8 26.89 16.99 -9.58
CA ARG A 8 26.44 15.80 -10.32
C ARG A 8 25.47 14.94 -9.51
N GLY A 9 25.70 14.81 -8.21
CA GLY A 9 24.78 14.13 -7.28
C GLY A 9 23.43 14.84 -7.15
N LYS A 10 23.42 16.17 -7.08
CA LYS A 10 22.19 16.97 -7.05
C LYS A 10 21.41 16.89 -8.37
N GLU A 11 22.10 17.02 -9.50
CA GLU A 11 21.48 16.90 -10.83
C GLU A 11 20.88 15.50 -11.05
N LYS A 12 21.53 14.45 -10.56
CA LYS A 12 21.00 13.07 -10.63
C LYS A 12 19.74 12.90 -9.76
N CYS A 13 19.74 13.42 -8.53
CA CYS A 13 18.58 13.37 -7.64
C CYS A 13 17.38 14.17 -8.21
N GLU A 14 17.63 15.35 -8.79
CA GLU A 14 16.58 16.14 -9.45
C GLU A 14 15.99 15.42 -10.67
N GLN A 15 16.83 14.71 -11.44
CA GLN A 15 16.36 13.88 -12.56
C GLN A 15 15.51 12.70 -12.08
N GLU A 16 15.88 12.04 -10.99
CA GLU A 16 15.11 10.94 -10.40
C GLU A 16 13.74 11.41 -9.88
N ILE A 17 13.69 12.56 -9.20
CA ILE A 17 12.42 13.18 -8.74
C ILE A 17 11.53 13.54 -9.94
N ARG A 18 12.12 14.07 -11.02
CA ARG A 18 11.37 14.40 -12.25
C ARG A 18 10.81 13.15 -12.92
N ALA A 19 11.58 12.06 -12.95
CA ALA A 19 11.13 10.78 -13.49
C ALA A 19 9.97 10.20 -12.66
N GLN A 20 10.06 10.24 -11.32
CA GLN A 20 8.97 9.79 -10.44
C GLN A 20 7.67 10.59 -10.67
N LYS A 21 7.75 11.92 -10.71
CA LYS A 21 6.56 12.76 -10.98
C LYS A 21 5.93 12.49 -12.35
N LEU A 22 6.74 12.17 -13.37
CA LEU A 22 6.24 11.84 -14.70
C LEU A 22 5.49 10.49 -14.69
N ILE A 23 6.03 9.49 -13.99
CA ILE A 23 5.41 8.17 -13.85
C ILE A 23 4.09 8.28 -13.10
N GLU A 24 4.06 9.01 -11.98
CA GLU A 24 2.85 9.25 -11.21
C GLU A 24 1.79 9.97 -12.06
N GLY A 25 2.17 11.02 -12.78
CA GLY A 25 1.26 11.76 -13.66
C GLY A 25 0.68 10.87 -14.77
N HIS A 26 1.50 10.04 -15.40
CA HIS A 26 1.04 9.12 -16.44
C HIS A 26 0.13 8.01 -15.88
N HIS A 27 0.40 7.52 -14.66
CA HIS A 27 -0.48 6.56 -14.00
C HIS A 27 -1.84 7.19 -13.65
N GLN A 28 -1.84 8.41 -13.09
CA GLN A 28 -3.07 9.16 -12.82
C GLN A 28 -3.88 9.41 -14.09
N GLN A 29 -3.22 9.80 -15.20
CA GLN A 29 -3.88 10.00 -16.49
C GLN A 29 -4.52 8.70 -17.00
N LYS A 30 -3.85 7.55 -16.85
CA LYS A 30 -4.41 6.23 -17.21
C LYS A 30 -5.63 5.87 -16.37
N LEU A 31 -5.61 6.15 -15.06
CA LEU A 31 -6.76 5.94 -14.19
C LEU A 31 -7.94 6.84 -14.59
N VAL A 32 -7.68 8.12 -14.86
CA VAL A 32 -8.72 9.09 -15.29
C VAL A 32 -9.29 8.72 -16.65
N ASN A 33 -8.46 8.31 -17.60
CA ASN A 33 -8.92 7.88 -18.93
C ASN A 33 -9.72 6.59 -18.86
N ALA A 34 -9.33 5.61 -18.04
CA ALA A 34 -10.12 4.39 -17.82
C ALA A 34 -11.51 4.72 -17.25
N ILE A 35 -11.58 5.64 -16.29
CA ILE A 35 -12.86 6.13 -15.73
C ILE A 35 -13.70 6.85 -16.80
N THR A 36 -13.08 7.65 -17.66
CA THR A 36 -13.80 8.43 -18.69
C THR A 36 -14.36 7.53 -19.79
N VAL A 37 -13.63 6.49 -20.21
CA VAL A 37 -14.07 5.52 -21.23
C VAL A 37 -15.31 4.74 -20.76
N ASP A 38 -15.40 4.41 -19.47
CA ASP A 38 -16.57 3.75 -18.89
C ASP A 38 -17.83 4.65 -18.88
N ILE A 39 -17.66 5.97 -18.83
CA ILE A 39 -18.76 6.96 -18.80
C ILE A 39 -19.30 7.22 -20.22
N THR A 40 -18.43 7.23 -21.24
CA THR A 40 -18.84 7.56 -22.62
C THR A 40 -19.20 6.32 -23.47
N GLY A 41 -18.94 5.10 -22.97
CA GLY A 41 -19.01 3.85 -23.74
C GLY A 41 -20.33 3.08 -23.76
N LYS A 42 -21.48 3.64 -23.36
CA LYS A 42 -22.76 2.89 -23.33
C LYS A 42 -23.94 3.62 -23.98
N VAL A 43 -23.88 3.83 -25.30
CA VAL A 43 -25.09 3.84 -26.16
C VAL A 43 -24.73 3.26 -27.54
N ALA A 44 -25.12 2.02 -27.80
CA ALA A 44 -25.29 1.50 -29.16
C ALA A 44 -26.41 0.44 -29.16
N HIS A 45 -27.60 0.84 -29.62
CA HIS A 45 -28.70 -0.07 -29.91
C HIS A 45 -28.33 -1.04 -31.04
N ARG A 46 -28.47 -2.36 -30.83
CA ARG A 46 -28.79 -3.32 -31.90
C ARG A 46 -29.78 -4.39 -31.43
N LYS A 47 -30.76 -4.65 -32.30
CA LYS A 47 -31.94 -5.51 -32.11
C LYS A 47 -31.58 -6.99 -32.38
N GLY A 48 -32.23 -7.93 -31.66
CA GLY A 48 -32.60 -9.22 -32.24
C GLY A 48 -32.32 -10.50 -31.43
N HIS A 49 -33.43 -11.13 -31.01
CA HIS A 49 -33.67 -12.57 -30.80
C HIS A 49 -33.36 -13.25 -29.44
N LYS A 50 -34.44 -13.85 -28.92
CA LYS A 50 -34.69 -14.45 -27.60
C LYS A 50 -33.90 -15.74 -27.36
N ARG A 51 -33.49 -15.99 -26.08
CA ARG A 51 -33.85 -17.21 -25.32
C ARG A 51 -33.48 -17.15 -23.82
N LYS A 52 -34.53 -17.30 -23.01
CA LYS A 52 -34.68 -17.91 -21.67
C LYS A 52 -33.88 -17.33 -20.47
N ARG A 53 -34.64 -16.70 -19.56
CA ARG A 53 -34.28 -16.19 -18.24
C ARG A 53 -33.78 -17.30 -17.30
N VAL A 54 -32.66 -17.05 -16.62
CA VAL A 54 -32.35 -17.60 -15.29
C VAL A 54 -32.09 -16.42 -14.37
N ASN A 55 -32.81 -16.36 -13.25
CA ASN A 55 -32.70 -15.31 -12.24
C ASN A 55 -31.38 -15.46 -11.48
N HIS A 56 -30.44 -14.56 -11.71
CA HIS A 56 -29.57 -14.06 -10.64
C HIS A 56 -29.78 -12.55 -10.60
N GLN A 57 -30.21 -12.05 -9.44
CA GLN A 57 -30.32 -10.62 -9.17
C GLN A 57 -28.90 -10.02 -9.18
N ASP A 58 -28.47 -9.57 -10.36
CA ASP A 58 -27.39 -8.59 -10.46
C ASP A 58 -27.90 -7.30 -9.82
N LYS A 59 -27.48 -7.04 -8.58
CA LYS A 59 -27.69 -5.74 -7.95
C LYS A 59 -26.93 -4.70 -8.77
N PRO A 60 -27.61 -3.71 -9.37
CA PRO A 60 -26.92 -2.60 -10.01
C PRO A 60 -26.31 -1.73 -8.92
N ASN A 61 -25.06 -1.31 -9.17
CA ASN A 61 -24.35 -0.20 -8.54
C ASN A 61 -24.97 0.35 -7.24
N CYS A 62 -24.33 0.07 -6.11
CA CYS A 62 -24.29 1.03 -5.03
C CYS A 62 -23.59 2.26 -5.59
N PHE A 63 -24.39 3.19 -6.12
CA PHE A 63 -24.04 4.59 -6.25
C PHE A 63 -23.20 4.94 -5.03
N LEU A 64 -21.99 5.45 -5.26
CA LEU A 64 -21.16 6.03 -4.23
C LEU A 64 -21.96 7.21 -3.66
N GLN A 65 -22.87 6.90 -2.74
CA GLN A 65 -23.54 7.84 -1.90
C GLN A 65 -22.41 8.43 -1.08
N LYS A 66 -21.97 9.61 -1.49
CA LYS A 66 -21.04 10.45 -0.74
C LYS A 66 -21.79 10.99 0.49
N SER A 67 -22.27 10.08 1.33
CA SER A 67 -22.44 10.36 2.74
C SER A 67 -21.08 10.82 3.26
N LYS A 68 -21.05 11.69 4.26
CA LYS A 68 -19.81 12.00 4.98
C LYS A 68 -19.37 10.71 5.68
N ALA A 69 -18.67 9.84 4.95
CA ALA A 69 -18.16 8.58 5.47
C ALA A 69 -17.18 8.92 6.59
N VAL A 70 -17.38 8.31 7.76
CA VAL A 70 -16.46 8.46 8.88
C VAL A 70 -15.11 7.88 8.45
N PRO A 71 -14.00 8.63 8.59
CA PRO A 71 -12.68 8.11 8.26
C PRO A 71 -12.37 6.84 9.04
N GLN A 72 -11.80 5.83 8.36
CA GLN A 72 -11.33 4.61 9.01
C GLN A 72 -9.87 4.76 9.41
N VAL A 73 -9.57 4.42 10.66
CA VAL A 73 -8.20 4.38 11.18
C VAL A 73 -7.58 3.02 10.84
N LYS A 74 -6.33 3.02 10.37
CA LYS A 74 -5.52 1.81 10.12
C LYS A 74 -4.16 1.96 10.75
N LEU A 75 -3.59 0.85 11.20
CA LEU A 75 -2.22 0.83 11.73
C LEU A 75 -1.22 0.77 10.57
N LEU A 76 -0.42 1.81 10.39
CA LEU A 76 0.70 1.80 9.46
C LEU A 76 1.95 1.27 10.18
N CYS A 77 2.60 0.26 9.63
CA CYS A 77 3.80 -0.33 10.20
C CYS A 77 4.75 -0.91 9.15
N GLY A 78 5.93 -1.36 9.58
CA GLY A 78 6.84 -2.15 8.76
C GLY A 78 6.74 -3.65 9.07
N ALA A 79 7.36 -4.47 8.23
CA ALA A 79 7.37 -5.93 8.40
C ALA A 79 7.89 -6.38 9.78
N ASP A 80 8.91 -5.72 10.33
CA ASP A 80 9.47 -6.02 11.65
C ASP A 80 8.41 -5.95 12.77
N MET A 81 7.47 -5.01 12.67
CA MET A 81 6.40 -4.84 13.66
C MET A 81 5.27 -5.85 13.42
N LEU A 82 4.92 -6.12 12.17
CA LEU A 82 3.96 -7.17 11.83
C LEU A 82 4.42 -8.54 12.37
N GLU A 83 5.66 -8.92 12.11
CA GLU A 83 6.27 -10.16 12.63
C GLU A 83 6.29 -10.21 14.17
N SER A 84 6.38 -9.05 14.82
CA SER A 84 6.35 -8.97 16.28
C SER A 84 5.00 -9.40 16.87
N LEU A 85 3.90 -9.32 16.12
CA LEU A 85 2.56 -9.73 16.59
C LEU A 85 2.48 -11.22 16.94
N GLY A 86 3.35 -12.05 16.36
CA GLY A 86 3.43 -13.48 16.65
C GLY A 86 4.41 -13.84 17.76
N LYS A 87 5.11 -12.86 18.37
CA LYS A 87 6.06 -13.14 19.46
C LYS A 87 5.30 -13.44 20.76
N PRO A 88 5.60 -14.56 21.43
CA PRO A 88 4.92 -14.93 22.66
C PRO A 88 5.17 -13.86 23.74
N ASN A 89 4.12 -13.54 24.51
CA ASN A 89 4.14 -12.58 25.61
C ASN A 89 4.43 -11.12 25.23
N LEU A 90 4.55 -10.79 23.93
CA LEU A 90 4.73 -9.41 23.49
C LEU A 90 3.38 -8.72 23.27
N TRP A 91 2.42 -9.46 22.73
CA TRP A 91 1.07 -8.99 22.45
C TRP A 91 0.06 -9.94 23.07
N LYS A 92 -1.05 -9.37 23.56
CA LYS A 92 -2.23 -10.16 23.91
C LYS A 92 -2.96 -10.56 22.64
N ASN A 93 -3.42 -11.81 22.56
CA ASN A 93 -4.11 -12.29 21.36
C ASN A 93 -5.41 -11.52 21.11
N GLU A 94 -6.04 -11.05 22.18
CA GLU A 94 -7.24 -10.21 22.16
C GLU A 94 -6.95 -8.88 21.45
N ASP A 95 -5.87 -8.20 21.81
CA ASP A 95 -5.47 -6.92 21.22
C ASP A 95 -5.11 -7.09 19.73
N VAL A 96 -4.39 -8.15 19.37
CA VAL A 96 -4.07 -8.47 17.96
C VAL A 96 -5.35 -8.67 17.15
N THR A 97 -6.30 -9.41 17.71
CA THR A 97 -7.58 -9.68 17.07
C THR A 97 -8.41 -8.40 16.90
N GLU A 98 -8.44 -7.51 17.91
CA GLU A 98 -9.14 -6.23 17.84
C GLU A 98 -8.55 -5.32 16.76
N ILE A 99 -7.22 -5.18 16.75
CA ILE A 99 -6.50 -4.37 15.74
C ILE A 99 -6.87 -4.83 14.33
N LEU A 100 -6.86 -6.15 14.08
CA LEU A 100 -7.12 -6.70 12.75
C LEU A 100 -8.60 -6.67 12.36
N SER A 101 -9.51 -6.94 13.29
CA SER A 101 -10.94 -7.01 13.01
C SER A 101 -11.59 -5.64 12.86
N SER A 102 -11.17 -4.65 13.66
CA SER A 102 -11.85 -3.34 13.75
C SER A 102 -11.18 -2.24 12.92
N PHE A 103 -9.86 -2.31 12.73
CA PHE A 103 -9.08 -1.25 12.08
C PHE A 103 -8.38 -1.76 10.80
N GLY A 104 -7.54 -2.78 10.96
CA GLY A 104 -6.68 -3.33 9.94
C GLY A 104 -5.29 -2.68 9.90
N ILE A 105 -4.40 -3.29 9.12
CA ILE A 105 -2.97 -2.98 9.08
C ILE A 105 -2.55 -2.66 7.65
N ILE A 106 -1.72 -1.64 7.49
CA ILE A 106 -0.96 -1.37 6.26
C ILE A 106 0.51 -1.60 6.61
N CYS A 107 1.11 -2.63 6.04
CA CYS A 107 2.47 -3.03 6.31
C CYS A 107 3.36 -2.71 5.10
N ILE A 108 4.34 -1.84 5.30
CA ILE A 108 5.38 -1.55 4.31
C ILE A 108 6.49 -2.60 4.44
N THR A 109 6.66 -3.40 3.40
CA THR A 109 7.63 -4.50 3.37
C THR A 109 8.88 -4.07 2.63
N ARG A 110 10.05 -4.41 3.19
CA ARG A 110 11.37 -4.18 2.60
C ARG A 110 11.81 -5.45 1.89
N LEU A 111 12.68 -5.33 0.88
CA LEU A 111 13.25 -6.50 0.19
C LEU A 111 13.90 -7.46 1.20
N GLY A 112 13.50 -8.73 1.15
CA GLY A 112 13.97 -9.78 2.07
C GLY A 112 13.13 -9.95 3.35
N SER A 113 12.07 -9.16 3.55
CA SER A 113 11.10 -9.43 4.62
C SER A 113 10.10 -10.51 4.19
N ASN A 114 9.78 -11.43 5.12
CA ASN A 114 8.93 -12.59 4.86
C ASN A 114 7.49 -12.36 5.35
N ALA A 115 7.00 -11.12 5.29
CA ALA A 115 5.70 -10.71 5.83
C ALA A 115 4.54 -11.57 5.29
N SER A 116 4.55 -11.90 3.99
CA SER A 116 3.54 -12.75 3.36
C SER A 116 3.52 -14.17 3.94
N ASN A 117 4.70 -14.76 4.16
CA ASN A 117 4.81 -16.10 4.74
C ASN A 117 4.38 -16.08 6.21
N PHE A 118 4.79 -15.05 6.96
CA PHE A 118 4.40 -14.88 8.35
C PHE A 118 2.87 -14.76 8.53
N ILE A 119 2.18 -14.03 7.63
CA ILE A 119 0.71 -13.97 7.63
C ILE A 119 0.09 -15.34 7.37
N TYR A 120 0.68 -16.14 6.48
CA TYR A 120 0.20 -17.48 6.17
C TYR A 120 0.39 -18.46 7.33
N GLU A 121 1.50 -18.37 8.05
CA GLU A 121 1.83 -19.26 9.17
C GLU A 121 0.99 -19.00 10.43
N SER A 122 0.41 -17.80 10.58
CA SER A 122 -0.40 -17.42 11.73
C SER A 122 -1.90 -17.54 11.44
N ASP A 123 -2.60 -18.40 12.19
CA ASP A 123 -4.05 -18.60 12.04
C ASP A 123 -4.87 -17.30 12.20
N ILE A 124 -4.47 -16.45 13.16
CA ILE A 124 -5.15 -15.18 13.43
C ILE A 124 -4.95 -14.21 12.27
N LEU A 125 -3.71 -14.05 11.79
CA LEU A 125 -3.40 -13.14 10.68
C LEU A 125 -4.02 -13.62 9.38
N TRP A 126 -3.98 -14.93 9.12
CA TRP A 126 -4.57 -15.52 7.93
C TRP A 126 -6.09 -15.32 7.88
N LYS A 127 -6.77 -15.51 9.02
CA LYS A 127 -8.21 -15.26 9.15
C LYS A 127 -8.59 -13.83 8.77
N TYR A 128 -7.79 -12.85 9.18
CA TYR A 128 -8.02 -11.43 8.91
C TYR A 128 -7.16 -10.86 7.76
N LYS A 129 -6.62 -11.70 6.87
CA LYS A 129 -5.69 -11.25 5.81
C LYS A 129 -6.26 -10.15 4.91
N HIS A 130 -7.58 -10.09 4.74
CA HIS A 130 -8.27 -9.07 3.96
C HIS A 130 -8.17 -7.66 4.58
N MET A 131 -7.90 -7.58 5.88
CA MET A 131 -7.67 -6.34 6.63
C MET A 131 -6.19 -5.93 6.66
N ILE A 132 -5.29 -6.78 6.14
CA ILE A 132 -3.85 -6.56 6.09
C ILE A 132 -3.46 -6.21 4.65
N HIS A 133 -2.88 -5.03 4.46
CA HIS A 133 -2.41 -4.55 3.16
C HIS A 133 -0.89 -4.53 3.15
N LEU A 134 -0.28 -5.40 2.35
CA LEU A 134 1.16 -5.37 2.11
C LEU A 134 1.49 -4.36 1.01
N VAL A 135 2.43 -3.47 1.29
CA VAL A 135 2.92 -2.45 0.35
C VAL A 135 4.41 -2.66 0.19
N GLU A 136 4.83 -3.00 -1.02
CA GLU A 136 6.25 -3.21 -1.33
C GLU A 136 6.99 -1.89 -1.50
N GLU A 137 8.10 -1.74 -0.77
CA GLU A 137 9.03 -0.63 -0.94
C GLU A 137 10.01 -0.95 -2.09
N TRP A 138 9.83 -0.27 -3.24
CA TRP A 138 10.67 -0.46 -4.43
C TRP A 138 12.07 0.16 -4.31
N ILE A 139 12.24 1.15 -3.44
CA ILE A 139 13.50 1.87 -3.23
C ILE A 139 13.99 1.54 -1.83
N THR A 140 15.09 0.81 -1.73
CA THR A 140 15.62 0.36 -0.45
C THR A 140 16.11 1.53 0.39
N ASN A 141 15.38 1.87 1.45
CA ASN A 141 15.84 2.84 2.43
C ASN A 141 16.53 2.13 3.59
N ASP A 142 17.86 2.17 3.66
CA ASP A 142 18.61 1.49 4.73
C ASP A 142 18.84 2.32 6.02
N VAL A 143 18.03 3.36 6.21
CA VAL A 143 18.06 4.19 7.42
C VAL A 143 17.28 3.51 8.55
N SER A 144 17.90 3.38 9.71
CA SER A 144 17.23 2.90 10.93
C SER A 144 17.71 3.66 12.16
N SER A 145 16.85 3.80 13.17
CA SER A 145 17.18 4.51 14.42
C SER A 145 18.43 3.94 15.11
N THR A 146 18.67 2.63 14.97
CA THR A 146 19.89 1.98 15.48
C THR A 146 21.15 2.46 14.74
N LYS A 147 21.09 2.59 13.41
CA LYS A 147 22.19 3.12 12.60
C LYS A 147 22.44 4.60 12.90
N ILE A 148 21.39 5.39 13.05
CA ILE A 148 21.50 6.81 13.43
C ILE A 148 22.13 6.98 14.82
N ARG A 149 21.62 6.28 15.85
CA ARG A 149 22.22 6.32 17.20
C ARG A 149 23.69 5.86 17.20
N ARG A 150 24.06 4.90 16.35
CA ARG A 150 25.45 4.46 16.18
C ARG A 150 26.31 5.54 15.51
N ALA A 151 25.78 6.23 14.50
CA ALA A 151 26.48 7.32 13.83
C ALA A 151 26.75 8.50 14.77
N LEU A 152 25.75 8.88 15.54
CA LEU A 152 25.88 9.91 16.58
C LEU A 152 26.96 9.56 17.62
N ARG A 153 26.98 8.33 18.12
CA ARG A 153 28.03 7.86 19.06
C ARG A 153 29.44 7.91 18.48
N LYS A 154 29.58 7.89 17.16
CA LYS A 154 30.86 7.99 16.45
C LYS A 154 31.19 9.41 15.99
N GLY A 155 30.35 10.40 16.31
CA GLY A 155 30.51 11.78 15.82
C GLY A 155 30.36 11.94 14.30
N MET A 156 29.69 10.99 13.63
CA MET A 156 29.48 11.06 12.17
C MET A 156 28.28 11.95 11.83
N SER A 157 28.31 12.57 10.64
CA SER A 157 27.16 13.32 10.12
C SER A 157 25.96 12.41 9.86
N ILE A 158 24.77 12.90 10.16
CA ILE A 158 23.46 12.25 9.91
C ILE A 158 22.51 13.16 9.13
N ARG A 159 23.07 14.22 8.53
CA ARG A 159 22.37 15.22 7.72
C ARG A 159 22.40 14.87 6.25
#